data_AF-A0A412BK69-F1
#
_entry.id   AF-A0A412BK69-F1
#
_cell.length_a   1.000
_cell.length_b   1.000
_cell.length_c   1.000
_cell.angle_alpha   90.00
_cell.angle_beta   90.00
_cell.angle_gamma   90.00
#
_symmetry.space_group_name_H-M   'P 1'
#
loop_
_entity.id
_entity.type
_entity.pdbx_description
1 polymer ?
#
loop_
_entity_poly.entity_id
_entity_poly.type
_entity_poly.pdbx_seq_one_letter_code
_entity_poly.pdbx_strand_id
1 'polypeptide(L)'
;MNLFNQTYTVNDEGCCVLKGRKPIAAEEIQSKVKGYGWESIATYEVQENGKLSKEEFWKDRFGGSPTHFWFETSQQAFSYFYSDALPAFCFSRVSWTYDMDKGFILFGSNKQTTDSRYMQILKLDESNGKTLMYTIQKLGATSDGSNGYKSIYGMIVYKRMTETDLEMMKKSYTYDTDIDRSVPDNCKFKIKAYYAEDDKDNTDPVFQTFCLVTFELTDEYGFNSSDNAYYNYYDSITWTSDCRDMPDSFGIMERKTNCLNTSYWWSTYFFTPHDNTIVYANGYKDGRIVYQARKRLYLVNDGFFGYDWDNVRYNSKNPELTEYCLLDKSREFILTPPTAYKEDITKPYAELRIVLKGAKDKNDKEYMLGVLEREREGLLKIMDQYYEAHSTIKETEKASLCKTFKALPEDADIKAYWRTKHSRMVLILKTDGEDPINSEYYVHAEPIK
;
A
#
# COMPACT_ATOMS: atom_id res chain seq x y z
N MET A 1 -4.16 15.38 48.36
CA MET A 1 -3.31 14.16 48.42
C MET A 1 -2.42 14.13 47.19
N ASN A 2 -1.10 14.01 47.35
CA ASN A 2 -0.18 13.84 46.21
C ASN A 2 -0.16 12.35 45.83
N LEU A 3 -0.62 12.03 44.62
CA LEU A 3 -0.75 10.66 44.09
C LEU A 3 0.62 10.05 43.75
N PHE A 4 1.61 10.84 43.33
CA PHE A 4 2.96 10.35 42.99
C PHE A 4 3.75 9.83 44.19
N ASN A 5 3.41 10.28 45.40
CA ASN A 5 4.06 9.81 46.62
C ASN A 5 3.42 8.54 47.18
N GLN A 6 2.29 8.10 46.64
CA GLN A 6 1.59 6.89 47.09
C GLN A 6 2.28 5.62 46.60
N THR A 7 1.88 4.47 47.15
CA THR A 7 2.32 3.15 46.69
C THR A 7 1.11 2.37 46.21
N TYR A 8 1.20 1.84 45.00
CA TYR A 8 0.18 1.06 44.33
C TYR A 8 0.58 -0.41 44.35
N THR A 9 -0.39 -1.29 44.58
CA THR A 9 -0.15 -2.73 44.73
C THR A 9 -1.20 -3.52 43.96
N VAL A 10 -0.79 -4.63 43.34
CA VAL A 10 -1.70 -5.59 42.72
C VAL A 10 -2.40 -6.40 43.81
N ASN A 11 -3.73 -6.47 43.76
CA ASN A 11 -4.54 -7.26 44.69
C ASN A 11 -4.75 -8.70 44.17
N ASP A 12 -5.48 -9.52 44.95
CA ASP A 12 -5.75 -10.93 44.62
C ASP A 12 -6.60 -11.12 43.36
N GLU A 13 -7.26 -10.07 42.87
CA GLU A 13 -8.02 -10.06 41.61
C GLU A 13 -7.18 -9.60 40.41
N GLY A 14 -5.86 -9.43 40.59
CA GLY A 14 -4.95 -8.94 39.57
C GLY A 14 -5.09 -7.44 39.29
N CYS A 15 -5.83 -6.68 40.08
CA CYS A 15 -6.03 -5.25 39.90
C CYS A 15 -4.95 -4.46 40.65
N CYS A 16 -4.18 -3.62 39.95
CA CYS A 16 -3.33 -2.62 40.60
C CYS A 16 -4.17 -1.49 41.19
N VAL A 17 -4.07 -1.27 42.50
CA VAL A 17 -4.93 -0.35 43.25
C VAL A 17 -4.14 0.51 44.22
N LEU A 18 -4.72 1.65 44.61
CA LEU A 18 -4.32 2.37 45.81
C LEU A 18 -5.09 1.81 47.01
N LYS A 19 -4.44 0.92 47.78
CA LYS A 19 -5.06 0.23 48.91
C LYS A 19 -5.58 1.21 49.97
N GLY A 20 -6.77 0.94 50.52
CA GLY A 20 -7.38 1.77 51.55
C GLY A 20 -7.98 3.09 51.05
N ARG A 21 -7.98 3.31 49.73
CA ARG A 21 -8.67 4.48 49.15
C ARG A 21 -10.17 4.31 49.34
N LYS A 22 -10.79 5.26 50.06
CA LYS A 22 -12.24 5.33 50.18
C LYS A 22 -12.88 5.52 48.79
N PRO A 23 -13.84 4.67 48.39
CA PRO A 23 -14.61 4.87 47.17
C PRO A 23 -15.29 6.24 47.11
N ILE A 24 -15.45 6.75 45.89
CA ILE A 24 -16.25 7.96 45.65
C ILE A 24 -17.73 7.58 45.82
N ALA A 25 -18.55 8.49 46.37
CA ALA A 25 -19.98 8.21 46.55
C ALA A 25 -20.66 7.99 45.19
N ALA A 26 -21.61 7.04 45.12
CA ALA A 26 -22.29 6.71 43.87
C ALA A 26 -23.04 7.92 43.28
N GLU A 27 -23.59 8.78 44.14
CA GLU A 27 -24.27 10.03 43.76
C GLU A 27 -23.30 11.00 43.07
N GLU A 28 -22.03 11.05 43.51
CA GLU A 28 -21.01 11.84 42.84
C GLU A 28 -20.66 11.26 41.47
N ILE A 29 -20.57 9.94 41.32
CA ILE A 29 -20.36 9.31 40.00
C ILE A 29 -21.53 9.63 39.05
N GLN A 30 -22.75 9.51 39.56
CA GLN A 30 -23.96 9.78 38.78
C GLN A 30 -24.12 11.25 38.38
N SER A 31 -23.64 12.20 39.18
CA SER A 31 -23.76 13.63 38.90
C SER A 31 -22.56 14.21 38.15
N LYS A 32 -21.35 13.66 38.35
CA LYS A 32 -20.11 14.22 37.83
C LYS A 32 -19.50 13.44 36.66
N VAL A 33 -19.77 12.14 36.53
CA VAL A 33 -19.15 11.30 35.50
C VAL A 33 -20.12 11.00 34.37
N LYS A 34 -21.34 10.55 34.72
CA LYS A 34 -22.41 10.29 33.75
C LYS A 34 -22.78 11.56 32.98
N GLY A 35 -23.05 11.39 31.69
CA GLY A 35 -23.39 12.44 30.72
C GLY A 35 -22.19 13.13 30.08
N TYR A 36 -20.98 12.94 30.63
CA TYR A 36 -19.81 13.72 30.23
C TYR A 36 -18.78 12.92 29.43
N GLY A 37 -18.10 13.63 28.53
CA GLY A 37 -16.88 13.18 27.85
C GLY A 37 -15.64 13.40 28.74
N TRP A 38 -14.65 12.54 28.61
CA TRP A 38 -13.44 12.48 29.43
C TRP A 38 -12.24 12.20 28.54
N GLU A 39 -11.38 13.21 28.43
CA GLU A 39 -10.18 13.18 27.60
C GLU A 39 -9.01 12.70 28.45
N SER A 40 -8.34 11.61 28.07
CA SER A 40 -7.05 11.28 28.66
C SER A 40 -6.01 12.33 28.26
N ILE A 41 -5.44 13.01 29.26
CA ILE A 41 -4.45 14.08 29.06
C ILE A 41 -3.05 13.72 29.57
N ALA A 42 -2.92 12.65 30.36
CA ALA A 42 -1.64 12.11 30.83
C ALA A 42 -1.81 10.68 31.35
N THR A 43 -0.79 9.84 31.18
CA THR A 43 -0.69 8.46 31.63
C THR A 43 0.67 8.20 32.26
N TYR A 44 0.68 7.74 33.51
CA TYR A 44 1.91 7.45 34.26
C TYR A 44 1.94 5.97 34.67
N GLU A 45 2.94 5.23 34.20
CA GLU A 45 3.10 3.82 34.53
C GLU A 45 3.39 3.59 36.01
N VAL A 46 2.80 2.53 36.58
CA VAL A 46 3.19 2.01 37.91
C VAL A 46 4.43 1.14 37.75
N GLN A 47 5.55 1.59 38.30
CA GLN A 47 6.83 0.90 38.30
C GLN A 47 6.83 -0.29 39.27
N GLU A 48 7.82 -1.17 39.16
CA GLU A 48 7.95 -2.39 39.97
C GLU A 48 7.97 -2.12 41.49
N ASN A 49 8.48 -0.97 41.90
CA ASN A 49 8.49 -0.52 43.30
C ASN A 49 7.11 0.01 43.78
N GLY A 50 6.07 -0.07 42.94
CA GLY A 50 4.73 0.43 43.20
C GLY A 50 4.58 1.95 43.12
N LYS A 51 5.59 2.70 42.64
CA LYS A 51 5.53 4.15 42.44
C LYS A 51 5.17 4.50 41.00
N LEU A 52 4.62 5.70 40.79
CA LEU A 52 4.35 6.20 39.45
C LEU A 52 5.63 6.71 38.80
N SER A 53 5.81 6.40 37.52
CA SER A 53 6.79 7.04 36.65
C SER A 53 6.53 8.56 36.60
N LYS A 54 7.60 9.33 36.42
CA LYS A 54 7.52 10.79 36.18
C LYS A 54 7.41 11.13 34.69
N GLU A 55 7.53 10.13 33.82
CA GLU A 55 7.48 10.27 32.38
C GLU A 55 6.11 9.89 31.84
N GLU A 56 5.70 10.56 30.77
CA GLU A 56 4.43 10.26 30.09
C GLU A 56 4.56 8.96 29.29
N PHE A 57 3.72 7.99 29.63
CA PHE A 57 3.80 6.62 29.13
C PHE A 57 3.76 6.50 27.60
N TRP A 58 2.97 7.36 26.96
CA TRP A 58 2.74 7.30 25.50
C TRP A 58 3.78 8.07 24.68
N LYS A 59 4.66 8.87 25.30
CA LYS A 59 5.53 9.82 24.60
C LYS A 59 6.42 9.17 23.51
N ASP A 60 6.96 7.98 23.79
CA ASP A 60 7.93 7.29 22.94
C ASP A 60 7.43 5.89 22.51
N ARG A 61 6.12 5.62 22.63
CA ARG A 61 5.52 4.31 22.28
C ARG A 61 4.78 4.40 20.95
N PHE A 62 5.05 3.43 20.08
CA PHE A 62 4.33 3.18 18.82
C PHE A 62 3.33 2.03 19.03
N GLY A 63 2.23 1.97 18.26
CA GLY A 63 1.30 0.84 18.33
C GLY A 63 0.07 1.03 19.22
N GLY A 64 -0.02 2.12 20.00
CA GLY A 64 -1.09 2.30 20.96
C GLY A 64 -1.36 3.75 21.32
N SER A 65 -2.55 4.02 21.82
CA SER A 65 -3.00 5.35 22.21
C SER A 65 -3.83 5.29 23.49
N PRO A 66 -3.89 6.39 24.27
CA PRO A 66 -4.79 6.45 25.40
C PRO A 66 -6.25 6.32 24.95
N THR A 67 -7.08 5.70 25.79
CA THR A 67 -8.53 5.63 25.56
C THR A 67 -9.22 6.81 26.23
N HIS A 68 -10.02 7.55 25.46
CA HIS A 68 -10.95 8.56 25.96
C HIS A 68 -12.34 7.94 26.14
N PHE A 69 -13.18 8.54 26.99
CA PHE A 69 -14.50 7.99 27.29
C PHE A 69 -15.62 9.02 27.19
N TRP A 70 -16.80 8.59 26.79
CA TRP A 70 -18.05 9.33 26.98
C TRP A 70 -19.06 8.45 27.71
N PHE A 71 -19.42 8.82 28.94
CA PHE A 71 -20.39 8.07 29.74
C PHE A 71 -21.81 8.52 29.43
N GLU A 72 -22.32 8.18 28.24
CA GLU A 72 -23.62 8.65 27.74
C GLU A 72 -24.77 8.42 28.74
N THR A 73 -24.91 7.21 29.27
CA THR A 73 -25.98 6.85 30.21
C THR A 73 -25.43 6.17 31.46
N SER A 74 -26.32 5.75 32.37
CA SER A 74 -25.93 5.02 33.59
C SER A 74 -25.42 3.60 33.33
N GLN A 75 -25.57 3.07 32.12
CA GLN A 75 -25.15 1.71 31.75
C GLN A 75 -24.35 1.65 30.45
N GLN A 76 -24.34 2.72 29.65
CA GLN A 76 -23.65 2.79 28.36
C GLN A 76 -22.60 3.90 28.39
N ALA A 77 -21.42 3.57 27.89
CA ALA A 77 -20.36 4.51 27.57
C ALA A 77 -19.80 4.21 26.16
N PHE A 78 -19.00 5.13 25.65
CA PHE A 78 -18.22 4.97 24.44
C PHE A 78 -16.74 5.10 24.79
N SER A 79 -15.93 4.19 24.27
CA SER A 79 -14.46 4.35 24.25
C SER A 79 -14.02 4.88 22.90
N TYR A 80 -13.05 5.80 22.91
CA TYR A 80 -12.45 6.41 21.72
C TYR A 80 -10.94 6.24 21.79
N PHE A 81 -10.32 5.73 20.72
CA PHE A 81 -8.88 5.45 20.67
C PHE A 81 -8.39 5.34 19.22
N TYR A 82 -7.10 5.52 18.99
CA TYR A 82 -6.44 5.21 17.72
C TYR A 82 -5.93 3.76 17.72
N SER A 83 -6.09 3.06 16.60
CA SER A 83 -5.60 1.69 16.39
C SER A 83 -4.67 1.62 15.19
N ASP A 84 -3.39 1.31 15.43
CA ASP A 84 -2.38 1.08 14.38
C ASP A 84 -2.69 -0.14 13.51
N ALA A 85 -3.44 -1.12 14.03
CA ALA A 85 -3.87 -2.29 13.26
C ALA A 85 -4.98 -1.96 12.24
N LEU A 86 -5.78 -0.93 12.52
CA LEU A 86 -6.86 -0.45 11.65
C LEU A 86 -6.53 0.88 10.95
N PRO A 87 -5.25 1.27 10.97
CA PRO A 87 -4.75 2.67 11.01
C PRO A 87 -5.82 3.77 11.09
N ALA A 88 -6.66 3.76 12.14
CA ALA A 88 -7.84 4.63 12.21
C ALA A 88 -8.17 5.10 13.64
N PHE A 89 -8.88 6.23 13.71
CA PHE A 89 -9.53 6.72 14.91
C PHE A 89 -10.85 5.98 15.13
N CYS A 90 -10.83 5.10 16.14
CA CYS A 90 -11.86 4.12 16.45
C CYS A 90 -12.75 4.55 17.62
N PHE A 91 -13.99 4.08 17.61
CA PHE A 91 -14.86 4.10 18.77
C PHE A 91 -15.59 2.78 18.96
N SER A 92 -15.99 2.49 20.19
CA SER A 92 -16.78 1.30 20.52
C SER A 92 -17.77 1.59 21.63
N ARG A 93 -18.88 0.86 21.63
CA ARG A 93 -19.89 0.87 22.71
C ARG A 93 -19.44 -0.08 23.79
N VAL A 94 -19.41 0.42 25.01
CA VAL A 94 -19.03 -0.35 26.18
C VAL A 94 -20.05 -0.17 27.32
N SER A 95 -20.58 -1.27 27.82
CA SER A 95 -21.42 -1.23 29.02
C SER A 95 -20.56 -0.86 30.23
N TRP A 96 -21.11 -0.18 31.22
CA TRP A 96 -20.37 0.10 32.45
C TRP A 96 -21.24 0.05 33.70
N THR A 97 -20.61 -0.23 34.84
CA THR A 97 -21.22 -0.21 36.17
C THR A 97 -20.24 0.39 37.19
N TYR A 98 -20.75 0.81 38.35
CA TYR A 98 -19.92 1.30 39.45
C TYR A 98 -20.00 0.35 40.65
N ASP A 99 -18.86 -0.24 41.01
CA ASP A 99 -18.66 -0.99 42.25
C ASP A 99 -18.31 0.00 43.37
N MET A 100 -19.28 0.27 44.21
CA MET A 100 -19.19 1.23 45.31
C MET A 100 -18.40 0.72 46.52
N ASP A 101 -18.16 -0.59 46.63
CA ASP A 101 -17.33 -1.16 47.70
C ASP A 101 -15.84 -1.03 47.37
N LYS A 102 -15.49 -1.21 46.09
CA LYS A 102 -14.09 -1.14 45.61
C LYS A 102 -13.72 0.22 45.02
N GLY A 103 -14.72 1.02 44.65
CA GLY A 103 -14.54 2.29 43.95
C GLY A 103 -14.11 2.10 42.49
N PHE A 104 -14.59 1.03 41.84
CA PHE A 104 -14.24 0.70 40.47
C PHE A 104 -15.37 1.07 39.51
N ILE A 105 -15.05 1.72 38.40
CA ILE A 105 -15.83 1.57 37.19
C ILE A 105 -15.46 0.22 36.57
N LEU A 106 -16.46 -0.59 36.25
CA LEU A 106 -16.28 -1.88 35.58
C LEU A 106 -16.91 -1.79 34.19
N PHE A 107 -16.08 -1.90 33.16
CA PHE A 107 -16.51 -1.91 31.76
C PHE A 107 -16.87 -3.33 31.29
N GLY A 108 -17.73 -3.46 30.28
CA GLY A 108 -18.03 -4.72 29.60
C GLY A 108 -18.75 -5.78 30.45
N SER A 109 -18.53 -7.05 30.10
CA SER A 109 -19.24 -8.20 30.66
C SER A 109 -18.49 -8.84 31.83
N ASN A 110 -19.21 -9.40 32.81
CA ASN A 110 -18.64 -10.17 33.91
C ASN A 110 -17.92 -11.48 33.50
N LYS A 111 -17.93 -11.86 32.21
CA LYS A 111 -17.18 -13.00 31.67
C LYS A 111 -15.67 -12.75 31.55
N GLN A 112 -15.21 -11.50 31.53
CA GLN A 112 -13.77 -11.18 31.50
C GLN A 112 -13.25 -10.95 32.93
N THR A 113 -11.95 -11.16 33.13
CA THR A 113 -11.28 -10.98 34.43
C THR A 113 -11.40 -9.53 34.91
N THR A 114 -11.51 -9.31 36.22
CA THR A 114 -11.69 -7.98 36.80
C THR A 114 -10.55 -7.03 36.41
N ASP A 115 -9.30 -7.51 36.40
CA ASP A 115 -8.11 -6.72 36.03
C ASP A 115 -8.16 -6.15 34.60
N SER A 116 -8.91 -6.80 33.69
CA SER A 116 -9.09 -6.34 32.32
C SER A 116 -10.20 -5.30 32.13
N ARG A 117 -11.09 -5.13 33.12
CA ARG A 117 -12.32 -4.34 33.02
C ARG A 117 -12.39 -3.17 34.00
N TYR A 118 -11.55 -3.17 35.02
CA TYR A 118 -11.63 -2.18 36.10
C TYR A 118 -10.92 -0.87 35.77
N MET A 119 -11.48 0.20 36.34
CA MET A 119 -10.89 1.52 36.47
C MET A 119 -11.17 2.00 37.89
N GLN A 120 -10.18 2.00 38.78
CA GLN A 120 -10.36 2.55 40.12
C GLN A 120 -10.30 4.08 40.07
N ILE A 121 -11.32 4.76 40.57
CA ILE A 121 -11.30 6.23 40.67
C ILE A 121 -10.53 6.61 41.94
N LEU A 122 -9.39 7.26 41.75
CA LEU A 122 -8.53 7.74 42.82
C LEU A 122 -9.01 9.10 43.34
N LYS A 123 -9.38 10.02 42.44
CA LYS A 123 -9.77 11.39 42.81
C LYS A 123 -10.65 11.99 41.71
N LEU A 124 -11.72 12.66 42.12
CA LEU A 124 -12.40 13.68 41.32
C LEU A 124 -12.02 15.05 41.88
N ASP A 125 -11.48 15.91 41.02
CA ASP A 125 -11.02 17.25 41.38
C ASP A 125 -11.77 18.28 40.55
N GLU A 126 -12.49 19.18 41.21
CA GLU A 126 -13.15 20.32 40.58
C GLU A 126 -12.49 21.59 41.11
N SER A 127 -11.48 22.06 40.38
CA SER A 127 -10.69 23.23 40.76
C SER A 127 -10.33 24.05 39.53
N ASN A 128 -10.25 25.37 39.71
CA ASN A 128 -9.84 26.33 38.67
C ASN A 128 -10.62 26.19 37.34
N GLY A 129 -11.93 25.94 37.43
CA GLY A 129 -12.80 25.78 36.25
C GLY A 129 -12.57 24.50 35.45
N LYS A 130 -11.81 23.54 35.98
CA LYS A 130 -11.57 22.23 35.37
C LYS A 130 -12.09 21.12 36.27
N THR A 131 -12.59 20.06 35.65
CA THR A 131 -12.91 18.81 36.33
C THR A 131 -11.94 17.74 35.85
N LEU A 132 -11.16 17.18 36.78
CA LEU A 132 -10.20 16.12 36.52
C LEU A 132 -10.61 14.84 37.23
N MET A 133 -10.46 13.70 36.56
CA MET A 133 -10.65 12.37 37.11
C MET A 133 -9.34 11.62 37.03
N TYR A 134 -8.80 11.25 38.19
CA TYR A 134 -7.58 10.46 38.32
C TYR A 134 -7.98 9.01 38.54
N THR A 135 -7.51 8.12 37.68
CA THR A 135 -7.86 6.70 37.74
C THR A 135 -6.62 5.83 37.75
N ILE A 136 -6.77 4.56 38.12
CA ILE A 136 -5.76 3.53 37.87
C ILE A 136 -6.40 2.30 37.26
N GLN A 137 -5.75 1.78 36.23
CA GLN A 137 -6.23 0.65 35.43
C GLN A 137 -5.07 -0.05 34.73
N LYS A 138 -5.36 -1.17 34.09
CA LYS A 138 -4.42 -1.88 33.20
C LYS A 138 -4.26 -1.10 31.89
N LEU A 139 -3.01 -0.92 31.45
CA LEU A 139 -2.65 -0.29 30.18
C LEU A 139 -2.38 -1.31 29.07
N GLY A 140 -1.94 -2.51 29.45
CA GLY A 140 -1.59 -3.56 28.51
C GLY A 140 -0.86 -4.71 29.19
N ALA A 141 -0.15 -5.52 28.40
CA ALA A 141 0.74 -6.55 28.89
C ALA A 141 1.98 -6.62 28.00
N THR A 142 3.12 -6.96 28.58
CA THR A 142 4.38 -7.22 27.87
C THR A 142 4.79 -8.67 28.09
N SER A 143 5.52 -9.26 27.14
CA SER A 143 6.11 -10.58 27.35
C SER A 143 7.10 -10.53 28.51
N ASP A 144 7.11 -11.56 29.35
CA ASP A 144 8.10 -11.75 30.42
C ASP A 144 9.34 -12.54 29.97
N GLY A 145 9.42 -12.89 28.67
CA GLY A 145 10.53 -13.68 28.10
C GLY A 145 10.40 -15.19 28.29
N SER A 146 9.36 -15.68 28.97
CA SER A 146 9.17 -17.10 29.31
C SER A 146 7.75 -17.62 29.04
N ASN A 147 7.22 -17.40 27.82
CA ASN A 147 5.83 -17.70 27.43
C ASN A 147 4.75 -17.09 28.34
N GLY A 148 5.12 -16.21 29.28
CA GLY A 148 4.20 -15.50 30.14
C GLY A 148 4.10 -14.02 29.77
N TYR A 149 3.15 -13.36 30.41
CA TYR A 149 2.83 -11.95 30.18
C TYR A 149 2.77 -11.23 31.51
N LYS A 150 3.49 -10.10 31.60
CA LYS A 150 3.43 -9.17 32.71
C LYS A 150 2.48 -8.04 32.38
N SER A 151 1.43 -7.86 33.19
CA SER A 151 0.52 -6.73 33.08
C SER A 151 1.25 -5.41 33.35
N ILE A 152 0.92 -4.39 32.56
CA ILE A 152 1.35 -3.01 32.76
C ILE A 152 0.15 -2.24 33.28
N TYR A 153 0.32 -1.48 34.36
CA TYR A 153 -0.71 -0.64 34.96
C TYR A 153 -0.26 0.80 34.98
N GLY A 154 -1.21 1.72 34.99
CA GLY A 154 -0.89 3.14 35.06
C GLY A 154 -2.01 3.99 35.61
N MET A 155 -1.62 5.13 36.16
CA MET A 155 -2.55 6.18 36.50
C MET A 155 -2.86 7.00 35.26
N ILE A 156 -4.14 7.14 34.92
CA ILE A 156 -4.59 8.00 33.83
C ILE A 156 -5.26 9.23 34.43
N VAL A 157 -4.92 10.40 33.88
CA VAL A 157 -5.56 11.67 34.23
C VAL A 157 -6.51 12.03 33.11
N TYR A 158 -7.79 12.03 33.43
CA TYR A 158 -8.86 12.45 32.54
C TYR A 158 -9.28 13.89 32.82
N LYS A 159 -9.50 14.67 31.77
CA LYS A 159 -10.12 15.99 31.84
C LYS A 159 -11.54 15.91 31.28
N ARG A 160 -12.52 16.45 32.01
CA ARG A 160 -13.89 16.56 31.52
C ARG A 160 -13.91 17.45 30.27
N MET A 161 -14.49 16.94 29.19
CA MET A 161 -14.68 17.65 27.93
C MET A 161 -15.78 18.70 28.08
N THR A 162 -15.66 19.79 27.34
CA THR A 162 -16.80 20.65 27.04
C THR A 162 -17.74 19.93 26.05
N GLU A 163 -18.97 20.43 25.90
CA GLU A 163 -19.89 19.92 24.88
C GLU A 163 -19.29 20.02 23.48
N THR A 164 -18.59 21.13 23.19
CA THR A 164 -17.89 21.32 21.92
C THR A 164 -16.77 20.30 21.71
N ASP A 165 -15.94 20.04 22.73
CA ASP A 165 -14.86 19.04 22.64
C ASP A 165 -15.40 17.64 22.39
N LEU A 166 -16.51 17.27 23.06
CA LEU A 166 -17.17 15.99 22.87
C LEU A 166 -17.75 15.85 21.46
N GLU A 167 -18.40 16.90 20.93
CA GLU A 167 -18.91 16.89 19.56
C GLU A 167 -17.79 16.81 18.51
N MET A 168 -16.64 17.46 18.75
CA MET A 168 -15.47 17.30 17.90
C MET A 168 -14.92 15.87 17.96
N MET A 169 -14.81 15.29 19.16
CA MET A 169 -14.39 13.89 19.34
C MET A 169 -15.28 12.93 18.55
N LYS A 170 -16.60 13.04 18.67
CA LYS A 170 -17.56 12.20 17.93
C LYS A 170 -17.38 12.30 16.41
N LYS A 171 -16.99 13.47 15.90
CA LYS A 171 -16.74 13.69 14.46
C LYS A 171 -15.38 13.17 14.01
N SER A 172 -14.38 13.19 14.88
CA SER A 172 -13.02 12.73 14.55
C SER A 172 -12.87 11.21 14.60
N TYR A 173 -13.55 10.54 15.54
CA TYR A 173 -13.47 9.10 15.73
C TYR A 173 -14.66 8.41 15.05
N THR A 174 -14.45 7.99 13.81
CA THR A 174 -15.53 7.51 12.93
C THR A 174 -15.51 6.01 12.68
N TYR A 175 -14.47 5.30 13.13
CA TYR A 175 -14.38 3.86 12.93
C TYR A 175 -15.08 3.11 14.08
N ASP A 176 -16.34 2.75 13.89
CA ASP A 176 -17.13 1.96 14.86
C ASP A 176 -16.63 0.50 14.92
N THR A 177 -15.90 0.09 15.95
CA THR A 177 -15.35 -1.28 16.00
C THR A 177 -16.40 -2.36 16.26
N ASP A 178 -17.63 -2.00 16.62
CA ASP A 178 -18.69 -2.97 16.90
C ASP A 178 -19.44 -3.39 15.62
N ILE A 179 -19.29 -2.64 14.53
CA ILE A 179 -19.87 -3.01 13.24
C ILE A 179 -19.07 -4.18 12.65
N ASP A 180 -19.76 -5.30 12.42
CA ASP A 180 -19.25 -6.39 11.60
C ASP A 180 -19.06 -5.89 10.16
N ARG A 181 -17.79 -5.72 9.78
CA ARG A 181 -17.37 -5.35 8.42
C ARG A 181 -16.89 -6.55 7.63
N SER A 182 -17.26 -7.77 8.05
CA SER A 182 -16.99 -8.96 7.27
C SER A 182 -17.59 -8.79 5.87
N VAL A 183 -16.74 -9.04 4.88
CA VAL A 183 -17.15 -9.06 3.49
C VAL A 183 -17.86 -10.39 3.25
N PRO A 184 -19.11 -10.39 2.76
CA PRO A 184 -19.82 -11.62 2.42
C PRO A 184 -18.98 -12.47 1.46
N ASP A 185 -18.98 -13.79 1.63
CA ASP A 185 -18.09 -14.66 0.85
C ASP A 185 -18.28 -14.53 -0.66
N ASN A 186 -19.52 -14.41 -1.14
CA ASN A 186 -19.84 -14.19 -2.55
C ASN A 186 -19.40 -12.80 -3.08
N CYS A 187 -19.06 -11.87 -2.20
CA CYS A 187 -18.54 -10.54 -2.53
C CYS A 187 -17.01 -10.47 -2.47
N LYS A 188 -16.34 -11.57 -2.13
CA LYS A 188 -14.89 -11.69 -2.24
C LYS A 188 -14.51 -12.00 -3.68
N PHE A 189 -13.30 -11.60 -4.06
CA PHE A 189 -12.75 -11.87 -5.39
C PHE A 189 -11.28 -12.31 -5.31
N LYS A 190 -10.80 -12.90 -6.39
CA LYS A 190 -9.40 -13.27 -6.63
C LYS A 190 -8.90 -12.56 -7.88
N ILE A 191 -7.59 -12.56 -8.08
CA ILE A 191 -6.94 -12.03 -9.29
C ILE A 191 -6.42 -13.22 -10.07
N LYS A 192 -6.80 -13.33 -11.33
CA LYS A 192 -6.21 -14.25 -12.30
C LYS A 192 -5.34 -13.45 -13.26
N ALA A 193 -4.22 -14.05 -13.70
CA ALA A 193 -3.26 -13.43 -14.60
C ALA A 193 -2.75 -14.46 -15.61
N TYR A 194 -2.69 -14.10 -16.89
CA TYR A 194 -2.32 -15.01 -17.97
C TYR A 194 -1.82 -14.26 -19.21
N TYR A 195 -1.12 -14.96 -20.11
CA TYR A 195 -0.83 -14.43 -21.45
C TYR A 195 -2.07 -14.58 -22.33
N ALA A 196 -2.31 -13.63 -23.23
CA ALA A 196 -3.48 -13.68 -24.11
C ALA A 196 -3.61 -14.98 -24.94
N GLU A 197 -2.50 -15.70 -25.18
CA GLU A 197 -2.45 -16.95 -25.95
C GLU A 197 -2.53 -18.24 -25.11
N ASP A 198 -2.49 -18.17 -23.77
CA ASP A 198 -2.59 -19.33 -22.87
C ASP A 198 -3.47 -19.00 -21.66
N ASP A 199 -4.75 -19.42 -21.70
CA ASP A 199 -5.79 -19.14 -20.67
C ASP A 199 -5.64 -19.99 -19.39
N LYS A 200 -4.44 -20.52 -19.10
CA LYS A 200 -4.19 -21.31 -17.90
C LYS A 200 -3.72 -20.41 -16.76
N ASP A 201 -4.51 -20.34 -15.69
CA ASP A 201 -4.11 -19.69 -14.43
C ASP A 201 -2.95 -20.47 -13.81
N ASN A 202 -1.83 -19.79 -13.63
CA ASN A 202 -0.66 -20.34 -12.97
C ASN A 202 -0.62 -19.86 -11.51
N THR A 203 -0.33 -20.78 -10.58
CA THR A 203 -0.39 -20.49 -9.14
C THR A 203 0.66 -19.46 -8.72
N ASP A 204 1.81 -19.47 -9.41
CA ASP A 204 2.91 -18.51 -9.32
C ASP A 204 3.34 -18.12 -10.74
N PRO A 205 2.68 -17.14 -11.37
CA PRO A 205 2.90 -16.87 -12.77
C PRO A 205 4.24 -16.15 -12.98
N VAL A 206 5.09 -16.79 -13.78
CA VAL A 206 6.31 -16.19 -14.32
C VAL A 206 5.94 -15.52 -15.63
N PHE A 207 6.10 -14.19 -15.68
CA PHE A 207 5.85 -13.39 -16.87
C PHE A 207 7.12 -12.75 -17.37
N GLN A 208 7.28 -12.77 -18.68
CA GLN A 208 8.32 -12.10 -19.42
C GLN A 208 7.94 -10.62 -19.50
N THR A 209 8.85 -9.75 -19.14
CA THR A 209 8.70 -8.30 -19.36
C THR A 209 8.58 -8.01 -20.86
N PHE A 210 7.93 -6.90 -21.22
CA PHE A 210 7.63 -6.55 -22.62
C PHE A 210 6.76 -7.61 -23.35
N CYS A 211 6.03 -8.44 -22.60
CA CYS A 211 4.95 -9.27 -23.11
C CYS A 211 3.62 -8.82 -22.49
N LEU A 212 2.55 -8.85 -23.30
CA LEU A 212 1.23 -8.42 -22.84
C LEU A 212 0.65 -9.46 -21.88
N VAL A 213 0.41 -9.04 -20.64
CA VAL A 213 -0.23 -9.85 -19.61
C VAL A 213 -1.65 -9.35 -19.41
N THR A 214 -2.61 -10.27 -19.40
CA THR A 214 -4.01 -10.00 -19.12
C THR A 214 -4.37 -10.44 -17.72
N PHE A 215 -5.18 -9.63 -17.07
CA PHE A 215 -5.70 -9.85 -15.72
C PHE A 215 -7.22 -9.78 -15.72
N GLU A 216 -7.81 -10.52 -14.79
CA GLU A 216 -9.23 -10.43 -14.50
C GLU A 216 -9.51 -10.68 -13.01
N LEU A 217 -10.64 -10.16 -12.54
CA LEU A 217 -11.18 -10.52 -11.23
C LEU A 217 -12.07 -11.73 -11.37
N THR A 218 -11.90 -12.72 -10.50
CA THR A 218 -12.73 -13.91 -10.46
C THR A 218 -13.40 -14.08 -9.10
N ASP A 219 -14.51 -14.81 -9.07
CA ASP A 219 -15.09 -15.33 -7.83
C ASP A 219 -14.20 -16.42 -7.19
N GLU A 220 -14.73 -17.09 -6.16
CA GLU A 220 -14.02 -18.18 -5.48
C GLU A 220 -13.75 -19.40 -6.36
N TYR A 221 -14.57 -19.61 -7.40
CA TYR A 221 -14.53 -20.73 -8.35
C TYR A 221 -13.66 -20.44 -9.58
N GLY A 222 -13.16 -19.21 -9.73
CA GLY A 222 -12.31 -18.81 -10.85
C GLY A 222 -13.08 -18.25 -12.05
N PHE A 223 -14.36 -17.89 -11.88
CA PHE A 223 -15.17 -17.31 -12.95
C PHE A 223 -15.33 -15.79 -12.81
N ASN A 224 -15.26 -15.11 -13.95
CA ASN A 224 -15.56 -13.69 -14.07
C ASN A 224 -16.88 -13.54 -14.83
N SER A 225 -17.88 -12.97 -14.16
CA SER A 225 -19.18 -12.67 -14.75
C SER A 225 -19.60 -11.28 -14.34
N SER A 226 -20.32 -10.57 -15.22
CA SER A 226 -20.96 -9.29 -14.89
C SER A 226 -21.93 -9.39 -13.71
N ASP A 227 -22.47 -10.59 -13.46
CA ASP A 227 -23.41 -10.86 -12.37
C ASP A 227 -22.72 -11.16 -11.04
N ASN A 228 -21.39 -11.23 -11.01
CA ASN A 228 -20.65 -11.51 -9.78
C ASN A 228 -20.94 -10.43 -8.72
N ALA A 229 -21.33 -10.88 -7.52
CA ALA A 229 -21.85 -10.00 -6.48
C ALA A 229 -20.84 -8.95 -6.01
N TYR A 230 -19.53 -9.21 -6.14
CA TYR A 230 -18.51 -8.23 -5.81
C TYR A 230 -18.59 -6.96 -6.65
N TYR A 231 -18.98 -7.01 -7.93
CA TYR A 231 -19.17 -5.77 -8.72
C TYR A 231 -20.29 -4.89 -8.14
N ASN A 232 -21.20 -5.48 -7.36
CA ASN A 232 -22.31 -4.79 -6.72
C ASN A 232 -22.08 -4.42 -5.25
N TYR A 233 -21.04 -4.95 -4.61
CA TYR A 233 -20.84 -4.76 -3.17
C TYR A 233 -19.99 -3.53 -2.80
N TYR A 234 -18.98 -3.23 -3.63
CA TYR A 234 -18.02 -2.14 -3.41
C TYR A 234 -18.45 -0.85 -4.12
N ASP A 235 -17.92 0.28 -3.63
CA ASP A 235 -18.05 1.59 -4.27
C ASP A 235 -17.05 1.75 -5.43
N SER A 236 -15.86 1.17 -5.26
CA SER A 236 -14.84 1.05 -6.28
C SER A 236 -13.91 -0.14 -6.03
N ILE A 237 -13.27 -0.63 -7.08
CA ILE A 237 -12.15 -1.55 -7.00
C ILE A 237 -10.97 -0.97 -7.78
N THR A 238 -9.81 -0.88 -7.14
CA THR A 238 -8.59 -0.35 -7.77
C THR A 238 -7.47 -1.37 -7.77
N TRP A 239 -6.71 -1.41 -8.85
CA TRP A 239 -5.49 -2.19 -9.01
C TRP A 239 -4.25 -1.36 -8.67
N THR A 240 -3.31 -1.95 -7.92
CA THR A 240 -2.07 -1.32 -7.42
C THR A 240 -0.95 -2.36 -7.30
N SER A 241 0.29 -1.91 -7.07
CA SER A 241 1.44 -2.78 -6.74
C SER A 241 2.20 -2.27 -5.51
N ASP A 242 2.97 -3.15 -4.87
CA ASP A 242 3.96 -2.77 -3.86
C ASP A 242 5.32 -2.34 -4.45
N CYS A 243 5.51 -2.49 -5.76
CA CYS A 243 6.76 -2.12 -6.42
C CYS A 243 6.87 -0.60 -6.58
N ARG A 244 8.01 -0.03 -6.18
CA ARG A 244 8.27 1.42 -6.26
C ARG A 244 8.38 1.93 -7.70
N ASP A 245 8.76 1.08 -8.64
CA ASP A 245 8.83 1.40 -10.07
C ASP A 245 7.44 1.41 -10.73
N MET A 246 6.40 0.98 -9.99
CA MET A 246 5.00 0.95 -10.43
C MET A 246 4.09 1.69 -9.43
N PRO A 247 4.27 3.02 -9.26
CA PRO A 247 3.58 3.80 -8.23
C PRO A 247 2.12 4.15 -8.58
N ASP A 248 1.70 3.95 -9.83
CA ASP A 248 0.37 4.33 -10.27
C ASP A 248 -0.70 3.30 -9.88
N SER A 249 -1.95 3.71 -9.99
CA SER A 249 -3.12 2.85 -9.81
C SER A 249 -4.01 2.82 -11.05
N PHE A 250 -4.81 1.76 -11.16
CA PHE A 250 -5.79 1.60 -12.22
C PHE A 250 -7.17 1.30 -11.63
N GLY A 251 -8.21 2.02 -12.05
CA GLY A 251 -9.57 1.75 -11.61
C GLY A 251 -10.15 0.57 -12.38
N ILE A 252 -10.35 -0.57 -11.71
CA ILE A 252 -11.03 -1.75 -12.30
C ILE A 252 -12.53 -1.51 -12.33
N MET A 253 -13.07 -0.97 -11.23
CA MET A 253 -14.49 -0.67 -11.11
C MET A 253 -14.68 0.64 -10.36
N GLU A 254 -15.56 1.50 -10.85
CA GLU A 254 -15.93 2.75 -10.18
C GLU A 254 -17.42 3.02 -10.37
N ARG A 255 -18.12 3.32 -9.27
CA ARG A 255 -19.49 3.84 -9.34
C ARG A 255 -19.47 5.34 -9.58
N LYS A 256 -19.95 5.74 -10.75
CA LYS A 256 -20.34 7.13 -11.01
C LYS A 256 -21.84 7.26 -10.84
N THR A 257 -22.31 8.48 -10.61
CA THR A 257 -23.65 8.81 -10.11
C THR A 257 -24.81 8.09 -10.82
N ASN A 258 -24.64 7.67 -12.09
CA ASN A 258 -25.63 6.90 -12.84
C ASN A 258 -25.05 5.74 -13.70
N CYS A 259 -23.79 5.34 -13.51
CA CYS A 259 -23.22 4.22 -14.27
C CYS A 259 -22.13 3.49 -13.49
N LEU A 260 -22.10 2.16 -13.65
CA LEU A 260 -20.99 1.33 -13.22
C LEU A 260 -19.98 1.28 -14.37
N ASN A 261 -18.80 1.87 -14.17
CA ASN A 261 -17.70 1.72 -15.12
C ASN A 261 -16.83 0.55 -14.63
N THR A 262 -16.77 -0.53 -15.42
CA THR A 262 -16.06 -1.76 -15.06
C THR A 262 -15.19 -2.25 -16.21
N SER A 263 -13.93 -2.54 -15.92
CA SER A 263 -13.02 -3.30 -16.77
C SER A 263 -13.03 -4.76 -16.32
N TYR A 264 -13.80 -5.61 -17.00
CA TYR A 264 -13.88 -7.05 -16.67
C TYR A 264 -12.53 -7.75 -16.83
N TRP A 265 -11.76 -7.34 -17.84
CA TRP A 265 -10.37 -7.70 -18.05
C TRP A 265 -9.58 -6.42 -18.28
N TRP A 266 -8.30 -6.44 -17.89
CA TRP A 266 -7.35 -5.40 -18.25
C TRP A 266 -6.03 -6.04 -18.63
N SER A 267 -5.36 -5.46 -19.61
CA SER A 267 -4.06 -5.96 -20.07
C SER A 267 -3.01 -4.87 -19.89
N THR A 268 -1.79 -5.28 -19.62
CA THR A 268 -0.67 -4.35 -19.41
C THR A 268 0.64 -5.03 -19.75
N TYR A 269 1.63 -4.22 -20.09
CA TYR A 269 3.02 -4.65 -20.13
C TYR A 269 3.69 -4.35 -18.78
N PHE A 270 4.77 -5.06 -18.51
CA PHE A 270 5.69 -4.77 -17.42
C PHE A 270 7.08 -4.51 -17.99
N PHE A 271 7.72 -3.44 -17.52
CA PHE A 271 8.98 -2.97 -18.07
C PHE A 271 10.19 -3.26 -17.19
N THR A 272 10.05 -3.82 -16.00
CA THR A 272 11.20 -4.04 -15.12
C THR A 272 11.13 -5.43 -14.50
N PRO A 273 12.22 -6.23 -14.58
CA PRO A 273 12.27 -7.54 -13.95
C PRO A 273 12.24 -7.40 -12.42
N HIS A 274 11.49 -8.29 -11.77
CA HIS A 274 11.33 -8.34 -10.33
C HIS A 274 11.00 -9.76 -9.90
N ASP A 275 11.78 -10.30 -8.97
CA ASP A 275 11.63 -11.69 -8.51
C ASP A 275 10.46 -11.90 -7.54
N ASN A 276 9.79 -10.83 -7.12
CA ASN A 276 8.67 -10.91 -6.17
C ASN A 276 7.85 -9.61 -6.15
N THR A 277 7.11 -9.35 -7.23
CA THR A 277 6.15 -8.24 -7.27
C THR A 277 4.80 -8.71 -6.76
N ILE A 278 4.15 -7.95 -5.87
CA ILE A 278 2.76 -8.21 -5.51
C ILE A 278 1.88 -7.14 -6.13
N VAL A 279 0.82 -7.60 -6.78
CA VAL A 279 -0.26 -6.73 -7.25
C VAL A 279 -1.50 -6.96 -6.39
N TYR A 280 -2.24 -5.89 -6.15
CA TYR A 280 -3.41 -5.86 -5.28
C TYR A 280 -4.61 -5.34 -6.03
N ALA A 281 -5.76 -5.98 -5.82
CA ALA A 281 -7.06 -5.44 -6.15
C ALA A 281 -7.77 -5.08 -4.84
N ASN A 282 -7.97 -3.79 -4.62
CA ASN A 282 -8.48 -3.20 -3.39
C ASN A 282 -9.96 -2.86 -3.56
N GLY A 283 -10.85 -3.52 -2.82
CA GLY A 283 -12.28 -3.23 -2.79
C GLY A 283 -12.60 -2.18 -1.73
N TYR A 284 -13.10 -1.03 -2.17
CA TYR A 284 -13.42 0.09 -1.29
C TYR A 284 -14.91 0.14 -0.94
N LYS A 285 -15.18 0.52 0.31
CA LYS A 285 -16.52 0.88 0.79
C LYS A 285 -16.41 2.03 1.77
N ASP A 286 -17.22 3.07 1.59
CA ASP A 286 -17.19 4.30 2.40
C ASP A 286 -15.79 4.93 2.48
N GLY A 287 -15.08 4.91 1.34
CA GLY A 287 -13.73 5.48 1.21
C GLY A 287 -12.61 4.66 1.86
N ARG A 288 -12.87 3.42 2.29
CA ARG A 288 -11.89 2.54 2.96
C ARG A 288 -11.77 1.21 2.23
N ILE A 289 -10.57 0.62 2.23
CA ILE A 289 -10.37 -0.76 1.76
C ILE A 289 -11.03 -1.71 2.78
N VAL A 290 -12.03 -2.47 2.35
CA VAL A 290 -12.70 -3.48 3.19
C VAL A 290 -12.37 -4.91 2.77
N TYR A 291 -11.84 -5.09 1.55
CA TYR A 291 -11.31 -6.34 1.05
C TYR A 291 -10.12 -6.10 0.13
N GLN A 292 -9.12 -6.99 0.17
CA GLN A 292 -7.97 -6.93 -0.71
C GLN A 292 -7.65 -8.33 -1.21
N ALA A 293 -7.65 -8.49 -2.54
CA ALA A 293 -7.07 -9.66 -3.19
C ALA A 293 -5.62 -9.34 -3.57
N ARG A 294 -4.75 -10.36 -3.53
CA ARG A 294 -3.34 -10.24 -3.91
C ARG A 294 -2.95 -11.35 -4.88
N LYS A 295 -2.06 -11.04 -5.82
CA LYS A 295 -1.40 -12.01 -6.69
C LYS A 295 0.09 -11.69 -6.73
N ARG A 296 0.92 -12.71 -6.50
CA ARG A 296 2.36 -12.60 -6.68
C ARG A 296 2.69 -12.82 -8.16
N LEU A 297 3.61 -12.02 -8.68
CA LEU A 297 4.14 -12.09 -10.04
C LEU A 297 5.66 -12.22 -9.98
N TYR A 298 6.21 -13.08 -10.84
CA TYR A 298 7.65 -13.17 -11.10
C TYR A 298 7.90 -12.58 -12.48
N LEU A 299 8.53 -11.41 -12.54
CA LEU A 299 8.79 -10.70 -13.79
C LEU A 299 10.23 -10.97 -14.21
N VAL A 300 10.41 -11.70 -15.30
CA VAL A 300 11.72 -12.15 -15.80
C VAL A 300 12.03 -11.55 -17.15
N ASN A 301 13.30 -11.60 -17.52
CA ASN A 301 13.73 -11.30 -18.88
C ASN A 301 14.77 -12.30 -19.41
N ASP A 302 14.49 -12.89 -20.56
CA ASP A 302 15.45 -13.65 -21.37
C ASP A 302 15.44 -13.17 -22.83
N GLY A 303 16.56 -13.30 -23.56
CA GLY A 303 16.67 -12.86 -24.95
C GLY A 303 16.58 -11.33 -25.13
N PHE A 304 16.12 -10.86 -26.29
CA PHE A 304 15.73 -9.45 -26.46
C PHE A 304 14.26 -9.31 -26.11
N PHE A 305 13.96 -8.89 -24.89
CA PHE A 305 12.59 -8.68 -24.39
C PHE A 305 11.67 -9.91 -24.53
N GLY A 306 12.23 -11.11 -24.40
CA GLY A 306 11.46 -12.35 -24.47
C GLY A 306 11.34 -12.96 -25.85
N TYR A 307 11.85 -12.30 -26.90
CA TYR A 307 11.75 -12.85 -28.24
C TYR A 307 12.68 -14.04 -28.45
N ASP A 308 12.07 -15.17 -28.81
CA ASP A 308 12.76 -16.32 -29.36
C ASP A 308 12.97 -16.15 -30.87
N TRP A 309 14.19 -15.73 -31.25
CA TRP A 309 14.58 -15.53 -32.64
C TRP A 309 14.33 -16.76 -33.54
N ASP A 310 14.23 -17.97 -32.97
CA ASP A 310 14.12 -19.22 -33.74
C ASP A 310 12.67 -19.59 -34.06
N ASN A 311 11.71 -19.04 -33.31
CA ASN A 311 10.29 -19.35 -33.43
C ASN A 311 9.45 -18.17 -33.96
N VAL A 312 10.07 -17.06 -34.37
CA VAL A 312 9.32 -15.91 -34.90
C VAL A 312 8.88 -16.15 -36.33
N ARG A 313 7.59 -15.94 -36.61
CA ARG A 313 7.09 -15.78 -37.98
C ARG A 313 7.45 -14.38 -38.48
N TYR A 314 8.53 -14.27 -39.25
CA TYR A 314 8.90 -13.01 -39.90
C TYR A 314 7.82 -12.59 -40.90
N ASN A 315 7.09 -11.53 -40.57
CA ASN A 315 6.13 -10.90 -41.46
C ASN A 315 6.49 -9.42 -41.58
N SER A 316 6.78 -8.97 -42.80
CA SER A 316 7.15 -7.58 -43.10
C SER A 316 6.05 -6.56 -42.77
N LYS A 317 4.85 -7.03 -42.38
CA LYS A 317 3.71 -6.22 -41.94
C LYS A 317 3.36 -6.35 -40.46
N ASN A 318 4.24 -6.91 -39.62
CA ASN A 318 3.96 -6.92 -38.19
C ASN A 318 3.79 -5.47 -37.70
N PRO A 319 2.63 -5.11 -37.12
CA PRO A 319 2.41 -3.76 -36.66
C PRO A 319 3.37 -3.45 -35.51
N GLU A 320 3.85 -2.22 -35.45
CA GLU A 320 4.52 -1.71 -34.26
C GLU A 320 3.57 -1.80 -33.06
N LEU A 321 4.10 -2.25 -31.93
CA LEU A 321 3.33 -2.42 -30.70
C LEU A 321 3.62 -1.25 -29.77
N THR A 322 2.58 -0.50 -29.42
CA THR A 322 2.67 0.49 -28.35
C THR A 322 2.51 -0.21 -27.01
N GLU A 323 3.58 -0.22 -26.22
CA GLU A 323 3.62 -0.87 -24.93
C GLU A 323 3.44 0.12 -23.79
N TYR A 324 2.44 -0.15 -22.96
CA TYR A 324 2.06 0.67 -21.81
C TYR A 324 2.02 -0.17 -20.53
N CYS A 325 2.31 0.47 -19.39
CA CYS A 325 2.08 -0.10 -18.08
C CYS A 325 0.96 0.66 -17.36
N LEU A 326 -0.10 -0.02 -16.91
CA LEU A 326 -1.19 0.63 -16.18
C LEU A 326 -0.78 1.09 -14.77
N LEU A 327 0.29 0.50 -14.21
CA LEU A 327 0.85 0.84 -12.90
C LEU A 327 2.13 1.67 -12.99
N ASP A 328 2.60 1.95 -14.21
CA ASP A 328 3.67 2.92 -14.47
C ASP A 328 3.35 3.70 -15.74
N LYS A 329 2.62 4.79 -15.55
CA LYS A 329 2.13 5.65 -16.64
C LYS A 329 3.20 6.63 -17.14
N SER A 330 4.34 6.68 -16.45
CA SER A 330 5.46 7.58 -16.77
C SER A 330 6.25 7.14 -18.00
N ARG A 331 6.21 5.84 -18.32
CA ARG A 331 6.90 5.23 -19.46
C ARG A 331 5.91 4.63 -20.44
N GLU A 332 6.28 4.68 -21.71
CA GLU A 332 5.59 4.02 -22.81
C GLU A 332 6.63 3.77 -23.91
N PHE A 333 6.51 2.66 -24.61
CA PHE A 333 7.50 2.24 -25.61
C PHE A 333 6.81 1.86 -26.92
N ILE A 334 7.58 1.93 -28.01
CA ILE A 334 7.18 1.34 -29.29
C ILE A 334 8.15 0.19 -29.56
N LEU A 335 7.62 -1.02 -29.66
CA LEU A 335 8.38 -2.22 -29.98
C LEU A 335 8.03 -2.66 -31.40
N THR A 336 9.04 -2.69 -32.26
CA THR A 336 8.97 -3.38 -33.54
C THR A 336 9.31 -4.85 -33.27
N PRO A 337 8.33 -5.77 -33.32
CA PRO A 337 8.59 -7.19 -33.09
C PRO A 337 9.52 -7.74 -34.20
N PRO A 338 10.16 -8.93 -34.00
CA PRO A 338 11.14 -9.40 -34.95
C PRO A 338 10.57 -9.55 -36.36
N THR A 339 11.24 -8.92 -37.32
CA THR A 339 10.82 -8.80 -38.71
C THR A 339 12.04 -8.91 -39.65
N ALA A 340 11.80 -8.96 -40.95
CA ALA A 340 12.83 -9.16 -41.98
C ALA A 340 13.28 -7.83 -42.61
N TYR A 341 14.57 -7.53 -42.54
CA TYR A 341 15.12 -6.32 -43.15
C TYR A 341 15.06 -6.38 -44.67
N LYS A 342 14.41 -5.39 -45.31
CA LYS A 342 14.18 -5.37 -46.77
C LYS A 342 13.58 -6.67 -47.29
N GLU A 343 12.66 -7.28 -46.52
CA GLU A 343 11.99 -8.56 -46.82
C GLU A 343 12.93 -9.78 -46.90
N ASP A 344 14.19 -9.66 -46.46
CA ASP A 344 15.16 -10.74 -46.40
C ASP A 344 15.10 -11.45 -45.03
N ILE A 345 14.44 -12.62 -45.00
CA ILE A 345 14.27 -13.41 -43.77
C ILE A 345 15.59 -13.89 -43.15
N THR A 346 16.71 -13.83 -43.89
CA THR A 346 18.04 -14.15 -43.36
C THR A 346 18.65 -13.00 -42.55
N LYS A 347 17.97 -11.85 -42.53
CA LYS A 347 18.36 -10.62 -41.84
C LYS A 347 17.26 -10.17 -40.87
N PRO A 348 16.96 -10.98 -39.85
CA PRO A 348 15.96 -10.62 -38.86
C PRO A 348 16.46 -9.51 -37.93
N TYR A 349 15.57 -8.61 -37.56
CA TYR A 349 15.85 -7.56 -36.59
C TYR A 349 14.59 -7.19 -35.78
N ALA A 350 14.79 -6.55 -34.64
CA ALA A 350 13.74 -5.94 -33.83
C ALA A 350 14.21 -4.57 -33.32
N GLU A 351 13.28 -3.68 -32.98
CA GLU A 351 13.61 -2.32 -32.54
C GLU A 351 12.81 -1.91 -31.32
N LEU A 352 13.43 -1.17 -30.41
CA LEU A 352 12.75 -0.51 -29.29
C LEU A 352 12.94 1.00 -29.38
N ARG A 353 11.84 1.74 -29.27
CA ARG A 353 11.80 3.20 -29.11
C ARG A 353 11.07 3.57 -27.82
N ILE A 354 11.35 4.74 -27.28
CA ILE A 354 10.64 5.29 -26.12
C ILE A 354 9.66 6.38 -26.57
N VAL A 355 8.47 6.39 -25.99
CA VAL A 355 7.45 7.43 -26.25
C VAL A 355 7.55 8.49 -25.15
N LEU A 356 8.01 9.69 -25.51
CA LEU A 356 8.07 10.82 -24.59
C LEU A 356 6.74 11.58 -24.59
N LYS A 357 5.99 11.48 -23.47
CA LYS A 357 4.74 12.21 -23.27
C LYS A 357 5.01 13.71 -23.09
N GLY A 358 4.28 14.56 -23.83
CA GLY A 358 4.27 16.01 -23.60
C GLY A 358 5.20 16.86 -24.47
N ALA A 359 5.62 16.37 -25.64
CA ALA A 359 6.27 17.20 -26.67
C ALA A 359 5.33 18.31 -27.16
N LYS A 360 5.45 19.52 -26.59
CA LYS A 360 4.52 20.64 -26.84
C LYS A 360 4.85 21.47 -28.07
N ASP A 361 6.12 21.63 -28.40
CA ASP A 361 6.52 22.37 -29.59
C ASP A 361 7.66 21.64 -30.29
N LYS A 362 7.31 21.08 -31.43
CA LYS A 362 8.22 20.35 -32.30
C LYS A 362 9.20 21.33 -32.99
N ASN A 363 8.84 22.60 -33.18
CA ASN A 363 9.64 23.52 -33.97
C ASN A 363 10.83 24.17 -33.21
N ASP A 364 10.97 23.92 -31.91
CA ASP A 364 12.08 24.45 -31.10
C ASP A 364 13.29 23.48 -31.10
N LYS A 365 14.38 23.89 -31.75
CA LYS A 365 15.60 23.07 -31.88
C LYS A 365 16.28 22.75 -30.54
N GLU A 366 16.27 23.67 -29.57
CA GLU A 366 16.90 23.45 -28.26
C GLU A 366 16.05 22.48 -27.43
N TYR A 367 14.72 22.63 -27.52
CA TYR A 367 13.79 21.67 -26.95
C TYR A 367 14.00 20.26 -27.51
N MET A 368 14.17 20.13 -28.83
CA MET A 368 14.33 18.84 -29.50
C MET A 368 15.67 18.15 -29.17
N LEU A 369 16.75 18.90 -28.95
CA LEU A 369 17.99 18.33 -28.39
C LEU A 369 17.76 17.74 -26.99
N GLY A 370 16.97 18.42 -26.16
CA GLY A 370 16.57 17.89 -24.85
C GLY A 370 15.63 16.68 -24.93
N VAL A 371 14.81 16.57 -25.99
CA VAL A 371 13.99 15.38 -26.26
C VAL A 371 14.89 14.20 -26.62
N LEU A 372 15.78 14.36 -27.59
CA LEU A 372 16.75 13.34 -28.01
C LEU A 372 17.61 12.84 -26.85
N GLU A 373 18.08 13.74 -25.99
CA GLU A 373 18.89 13.34 -24.84
C GLU A 373 18.07 12.51 -23.84
N ARG A 374 16.80 12.86 -23.59
CA ARG A 374 15.91 12.05 -22.76
C ARG A 374 15.59 10.69 -23.39
N GLU A 375 15.44 10.61 -24.71
CA GLU A 375 15.29 9.33 -25.41
C GLU A 375 16.50 8.45 -25.19
N ARG A 376 17.70 9.01 -25.42
CA ARG A 376 18.99 8.36 -25.22
C ARG A 376 19.12 7.82 -23.79
N GLU A 377 18.92 8.68 -22.79
CA GLU A 377 19.03 8.30 -21.38
C GLU A 377 17.99 7.26 -20.96
N GLY A 378 16.74 7.40 -21.43
CA GLY A 378 15.66 6.46 -21.14
C GLY A 378 15.94 5.07 -21.70
N LEU A 379 16.39 4.99 -22.96
CA LEU A 379 16.77 3.74 -23.62
C LEU A 379 18.02 3.12 -23.00
N LEU A 380 19.05 3.91 -22.69
CA LEU A 380 20.23 3.42 -21.97
C LEU A 380 19.85 2.82 -20.62
N LYS A 381 19.04 3.53 -19.83
CA LYS A 381 18.62 3.09 -18.51
C LYS A 381 17.88 1.76 -18.56
N ILE A 382 16.90 1.62 -19.45
CA ILE A 382 16.11 0.37 -19.53
C ILE A 382 16.97 -0.79 -20.04
N MET A 383 17.84 -0.55 -21.02
CA MET A 383 18.72 -1.60 -21.55
C MET A 383 19.78 -2.04 -20.53
N ASP A 384 20.40 -1.09 -19.81
CA ASP A 384 21.40 -1.39 -18.77
C ASP A 384 20.79 -2.14 -17.58
N GLN A 385 19.53 -1.85 -17.24
CA GLN A 385 18.79 -2.61 -16.22
C GLN A 385 18.58 -4.07 -16.61
N TYR A 386 18.56 -4.39 -17.91
CA TYR A 386 18.24 -5.71 -18.44
C TYR A 386 19.45 -6.54 -18.82
N TYR A 387 20.48 -5.90 -19.40
CA TYR A 387 21.56 -6.57 -20.11
C TYR A 387 22.95 -6.18 -19.62
N GLU A 388 23.03 -5.72 -18.37
CA GLU A 388 24.23 -5.13 -17.77
C GLU A 388 24.65 -3.81 -18.46
N ALA A 389 25.67 -3.15 -17.90
CA ALA A 389 26.13 -1.86 -18.40
C ALA A 389 26.64 -1.97 -19.85
N HIS A 390 26.13 -1.09 -20.72
CA HIS A 390 26.57 -0.99 -22.09
C HIS A 390 28.08 -0.76 -22.23
N SER A 391 28.63 -1.23 -23.35
CA SER A 391 29.98 -0.86 -23.77
C SER A 391 29.96 0.46 -24.54
N THR A 392 30.82 1.40 -24.16
CA THR A 392 31.14 2.58 -24.97
C THR A 392 32.02 2.17 -26.15
N ILE A 393 31.64 2.56 -27.36
CA ILE A 393 32.34 2.16 -28.60
C ILE A 393 33.28 3.27 -29.03
N LYS A 394 34.56 2.94 -29.25
CA LYS A 394 35.50 3.90 -29.83
C LYS A 394 35.23 4.09 -31.31
N GLU A 395 35.53 5.27 -31.84
CA GLU A 395 35.33 5.57 -33.26
C GLU A 395 36.04 4.56 -34.19
N THR A 396 37.22 4.09 -33.79
CA THR A 396 38.01 3.07 -34.52
C THR A 396 37.34 1.69 -34.57
N GLU A 397 36.43 1.40 -33.65
CA GLU A 397 35.77 0.09 -33.51
C GLU A 397 34.41 0.04 -34.22
N LYS A 398 33.77 1.19 -34.45
CA LYS A 398 32.44 1.29 -35.06
C LYS A 398 32.33 0.53 -36.37
N ALA A 399 33.26 0.73 -37.31
CA ALA A 399 33.23 0.06 -38.61
C ALA A 399 33.33 -1.46 -38.51
N SER A 400 34.06 -1.98 -37.52
CA SER A 400 34.13 -3.43 -37.26
C SER A 400 32.84 -3.95 -36.65
N LEU A 401 32.24 -3.17 -35.74
CA LEU A 401 30.98 -3.54 -35.10
C LEU A 401 29.83 -3.56 -36.11
N CYS A 402 29.69 -2.54 -36.97
CA CYS A 402 28.64 -2.48 -37.99
C CYS A 402 28.64 -3.72 -38.89
N LYS A 403 29.82 -4.24 -39.26
CA LYS A 403 29.95 -5.47 -40.08
C LYS A 403 29.41 -6.72 -39.40
N THR A 404 29.27 -6.71 -38.07
CA THR A 404 28.68 -7.84 -37.36
C THR A 404 27.18 -7.90 -37.55
N PHE A 405 26.53 -6.77 -37.85
CA PHE A 405 25.09 -6.69 -38.07
C PHE A 405 24.74 -6.84 -39.56
N LYS A 406 23.64 -7.51 -39.85
CA LYS A 406 23.17 -7.79 -41.22
C LYS A 406 22.04 -6.85 -41.67
N ALA A 407 21.36 -6.21 -40.71
CA ALA A 407 20.14 -5.43 -40.90
C ALA A 407 20.28 -3.97 -40.42
N LEU A 408 21.50 -3.48 -40.14
CA LEU A 408 21.70 -2.06 -39.82
C LEU A 408 21.45 -1.17 -41.06
N PRO A 409 20.88 0.03 -40.86
CA PRO A 409 20.93 1.09 -41.86
C PRO A 409 22.37 1.46 -42.25
N GLU A 410 22.58 1.87 -43.51
CA GLU A 410 23.91 2.21 -44.04
C GLU A 410 24.54 3.43 -43.34
N ASP A 411 23.71 4.31 -42.81
CA ASP A 411 24.04 5.56 -42.13
C ASP A 411 23.92 5.48 -40.58
N ALA A 412 23.83 4.27 -40.02
CA ALA A 412 23.63 4.07 -38.58
C ALA A 412 24.80 4.63 -37.73
N ASP A 413 24.52 5.64 -36.89
CA ASP A 413 25.46 6.18 -35.92
C ASP A 413 25.29 5.49 -34.55
N ILE A 414 26.11 4.47 -34.32
CA ILE A 414 26.05 3.65 -33.11
C ILE A 414 26.63 4.41 -31.90
N LYS A 415 25.88 4.46 -30.80
CA LYS A 415 26.27 5.10 -29.53
C LYS A 415 26.61 4.12 -28.40
N ALA A 416 25.94 2.97 -28.35
CA ALA A 416 26.12 1.99 -27.29
C ALA A 416 25.90 0.57 -27.81
N TYR A 417 26.45 -0.41 -27.12
CA TYR A 417 26.38 -1.82 -27.48
C TYR A 417 26.08 -2.71 -26.27
N TRP A 418 25.18 -3.67 -26.46
CA TRP A 418 24.89 -4.76 -25.54
C TRP A 418 24.94 -6.10 -26.27
N ARG A 419 25.16 -7.17 -25.50
CA ARG A 419 25.18 -8.53 -26.03
C ARG A 419 24.64 -9.50 -24.99
N THR A 420 23.72 -10.35 -25.39
CA THR A 420 23.29 -11.52 -24.61
C THR A 420 23.80 -12.80 -25.24
N LYS A 421 23.38 -13.96 -24.73
CA LYS A 421 23.62 -15.25 -25.36
C LYS A 421 22.95 -15.36 -26.75
N HIS A 422 21.82 -14.69 -26.94
CA HIS A 422 20.96 -14.85 -28.10
C HIS A 422 20.94 -13.63 -29.03
N SER A 423 21.17 -12.43 -28.50
CA SER A 423 20.98 -11.16 -29.20
C SER A 423 22.23 -10.28 -29.13
N ARG A 424 22.51 -9.54 -30.21
CA ARG A 424 23.37 -8.37 -30.20
C ARG A 424 22.49 -7.13 -30.37
N MET A 425 22.74 -6.09 -29.58
CA MET A 425 21.92 -4.88 -29.59
C MET A 425 22.79 -3.64 -29.64
N VAL A 426 22.31 -2.61 -30.32
CA VAL A 426 22.97 -1.31 -30.41
C VAL A 426 21.98 -0.18 -30.23
N LEU A 427 22.41 0.89 -29.57
CA LEU A 427 21.69 2.16 -29.58
C LEU A 427 22.16 2.96 -30.80
N ILE A 428 21.22 3.40 -31.63
CA ILE A 428 21.47 4.13 -32.86
C ILE A 428 20.85 5.51 -32.74
N LEU A 429 21.60 6.53 -33.16
CA LEU A 429 21.02 7.82 -33.54
C LEU A 429 20.68 7.76 -35.03
N LYS A 430 19.39 7.83 -35.37
CA LYS A 430 18.98 8.09 -36.76
C LYS A 430 18.87 9.58 -36.92
N THR A 431 19.71 10.15 -37.78
CA THR A 431 19.66 11.58 -38.12
C THR A 431 18.83 11.79 -39.37
N ASP A 432 17.83 12.66 -39.31
CA ASP A 432 17.16 13.16 -40.50
C ASP A 432 17.89 14.43 -40.98
N GLY A 433 18.53 14.32 -42.15
CA GLY A 433 19.33 15.39 -42.73
C GLY A 433 18.50 16.53 -43.35
N GLU A 434 17.24 16.28 -43.68
CA GLU A 434 16.32 17.29 -44.21
C GLU A 434 15.61 18.01 -43.07
N ASP A 435 15.18 17.26 -42.05
CA ASP A 435 14.50 17.81 -40.89
C ASP A 435 15.02 17.19 -39.59
N PRO A 436 16.05 17.79 -38.96
CA PRO A 436 16.70 17.27 -37.76
C PRO A 436 15.74 16.97 -36.59
N ILE A 437 14.53 17.54 -36.61
CA ILE A 437 13.47 17.25 -35.66
C ILE A 437 13.02 15.78 -35.66
N ASN A 438 13.14 15.10 -36.80
CA ASN A 438 12.73 13.71 -36.96
C ASN A 438 13.88 12.75 -36.60
N SER A 439 15.01 13.29 -36.15
CA SER A 439 16.07 12.47 -35.59
C SER A 439 15.54 11.80 -34.33
N GLU A 440 15.91 10.55 -34.11
CA GLU A 440 15.44 9.75 -32.98
C GLU A 440 16.53 8.79 -32.50
N TYR A 441 16.47 8.45 -31.21
CA TYR A 441 17.21 7.32 -30.67
C TYR A 441 16.34 6.07 -30.63
N TYR A 442 16.92 4.95 -31.05
CA TYR A 442 16.27 3.63 -30.93
C TYR A 442 17.31 2.55 -30.70
N VAL A 443 16.87 1.46 -30.07
CA VAL A 443 17.67 0.24 -29.93
C VAL A 443 17.36 -0.66 -31.11
N HIS A 444 18.39 -1.14 -31.79
CA HIS A 444 18.30 -2.16 -32.83
C HIS A 444 18.87 -3.47 -32.31
N ALA A 445 18.15 -4.57 -32.49
CA ALA A 445 18.54 -5.90 -32.04
C ALA A 445 18.56 -6.90 -33.19
N GLU A 446 19.57 -7.77 -33.21
CA GLU A 446 19.68 -8.91 -34.14
C GLU A 446 20.08 -10.18 -33.40
N PRO A 447 19.76 -11.38 -33.93
CA PRO A 447 20.28 -12.62 -33.38
C PRO A 447 21.79 -12.76 -33.63
N ILE A 448 22.48 -13.51 -32.77
CA ILE A 448 23.92 -13.77 -32.88
C ILE A 448 24.27 -14.81 -33.98
N LYS A 449 23.27 -15.43 -34.63
CA LYS A 449 23.43 -16.54 -35.59
C LYS A 449 24.28 -16.26 -36.84
#